data_AF-A0A959CQX0-F1
#
_entry.id   AF-A0A959CQX0-F1
#
_cell.length_a   1.000
_cell.length_b   1.000
_cell.length_c   1.000
_cell.angle_alpha   90.00
_cell.angle_beta   90.00
_cell.angle_gamma   90.00
#
_symmetry.space_group_name_H-M   'P 1'
#
loop_
_entity.id
_entity.type
_entity.pdbx_description
1 polymer ?
#
loop_
_entity_poly.entity_id
_entity_poly.type
_entity_poly.pdbx_seq_one_letter_code
_entity_poly.pdbx_strand_id
1 'polypeptide(L)'
;MDLRNIIVLLNLLFGAQGSSAQSPAPALRYQPEHYVCFRAARPLNIDGKIEEKDWAQVPWTADFTDIEGDKKPQPFYRTRAKILWDDTYLYIAAELEEGN
;
A
#
# COMPACT_ATOMS: atom_id res chain seq x y z
N MET A 1 -8.80 64.51 20.79
CA MET A 1 -8.55 64.89 19.38
C MET A 1 -7.08 64.64 19.13
N ASP A 2 -6.62 63.82 18.20
CA ASP A 2 -7.22 62.94 17.19
C ASP A 2 -6.03 62.06 16.77
N LEU A 3 -6.08 60.77 17.06
CA LEU A 3 -6.15 59.70 16.06
C LEU A 3 -5.33 59.92 14.78
N ARG A 4 -4.61 58.84 14.43
CA ARG A 4 -4.23 58.45 13.06
C ARG A 4 -2.95 59.09 12.54
N ASN A 5 -1.98 58.23 12.24
CA ASN A 5 -0.85 58.48 11.35
C ASN A 5 0.37 59.15 11.97
N ILE A 6 1.22 58.39 12.66
CA ILE A 6 2.67 58.64 12.65
C ILE A 6 3.39 57.33 12.98
N ILE A 7 3.98 56.74 11.92
CA ILE A 7 5.16 55.87 11.94
C ILE A 7 4.91 54.48 12.58
N VAL A 8 4.44 53.44 11.88
CA VAL A 8 5.01 52.80 10.68
C VAL A 8 6.52 52.99 10.61
N LEU A 9 7.28 52.04 11.16
CA LEU A 9 8.59 51.54 10.67
C LEU A 9 9.37 50.89 11.83
N LEU A 10 9.16 49.60 12.06
CA LEU A 10 10.21 48.58 12.24
C LEU A 10 9.58 47.25 12.72
N ASN A 11 8.99 46.51 11.80
CA ASN A 11 8.91 45.05 11.93
C ASN A 11 9.51 44.48 10.65
N LEU A 12 10.84 44.43 10.63
CA LEU A 12 11.61 43.69 9.63
C LEU A 12 11.30 42.21 9.81
N LEU A 13 10.60 41.65 8.81
CA LEU A 13 10.93 40.42 8.12
C LEU A 13 11.44 39.26 9.00
N PHE A 14 10.59 38.26 9.22
CA PHE A 14 10.70 36.93 8.61
C PHE A 14 9.53 36.08 9.10
N GLY A 15 8.35 36.29 8.51
CA GLY A 15 7.37 35.21 8.47
C GLY A 15 7.93 34.17 7.50
N ALA A 16 8.52 33.10 8.03
CA ALA A 16 8.74 31.89 7.24
C ALA A 16 7.34 31.41 6.81
N GLN A 17 6.91 31.84 5.63
CA GLN A 17 5.81 31.20 4.95
C GLN A 17 6.32 29.79 4.64
N GLY A 18 6.01 28.85 5.52
CA GLY A 18 6.17 27.44 5.23
C GLY A 18 5.25 27.16 4.05
N SER A 19 5.79 27.22 2.83
CA SER A 19 5.13 26.65 1.67
C SER A 19 4.99 25.16 1.97
N SER A 20 3.83 24.75 2.46
CA SER A 20 3.44 23.35 2.37
C SER A 20 3.40 23.06 0.87
N ALA A 21 4.44 22.40 0.36
CA ALA A 21 4.40 21.83 -0.97
C ALA A 21 3.27 20.81 -0.94
N GLN A 22 2.10 21.21 -1.44
CA GLN A 22 0.96 20.32 -1.53
C GLN A 22 1.33 19.31 -2.59
N SER A 23 1.65 18.09 -2.17
CA SER A 23 1.98 17.01 -3.09
C SER A 23 0.86 16.92 -4.14
N PRO A 24 1.19 16.82 -5.43
CA PRO A 24 0.18 16.66 -6.45
C PRO A 24 -0.69 15.46 -6.08
N ALA A 25 -1.99 15.57 -6.36
CA ALA A 25 -2.91 14.46 -6.13
C ALA A 25 -2.33 13.20 -6.78
N PRO A 26 -2.39 12.04 -6.10
CA PRO A 26 -1.80 10.80 -6.62
C PRO A 26 -2.35 10.53 -8.01
N ALA A 27 -1.47 10.13 -8.92
CA ALA A 27 -1.83 9.93 -10.32
C ALA A 27 -2.76 8.73 -10.55
N LEU A 28 -2.99 7.92 -9.51
CA LEU A 28 -3.93 6.82 -9.47
C LEU A 28 -4.99 7.07 -8.41
N ARG A 29 -6.23 6.65 -8.69
CA ARG A 29 -7.32 6.72 -7.71
C ARG A 29 -7.03 5.73 -6.58
N TYR A 30 -6.99 6.22 -5.34
CA TYR A 30 -6.78 5.38 -4.16
C TYR A 30 -7.98 4.47 -3.91
N GLN A 31 -7.90 3.24 -4.43
CA GLN A 31 -8.88 2.16 -4.26
C GLN A 31 -8.12 0.83 -4.15
N PRO A 32 -7.47 0.56 -3.00
CA PRO A 32 -6.76 -0.69 -2.81
C PRO A 32 -7.75 -1.88 -2.79
N GLU A 33 -7.27 -3.02 -3.27
CA GLU A 33 -8.00 -4.29 -3.13
C GLU A 33 -8.09 -4.70 -1.66
N HIS A 34 -9.20 -5.36 -1.29
CA HIS A 34 -9.44 -5.82 0.07
C HIS A 34 -9.58 -7.35 0.09
N TYR A 35 -8.87 -8.00 1.00
CA TYR A 35 -8.85 -9.44 1.13
C TYR A 35 -9.17 -9.86 2.57
N VAL A 36 -9.95 -10.94 2.71
CA VAL A 36 -10.16 -11.57 4.02
C VAL A 36 -8.96 -12.47 4.31
N CYS A 37 -8.23 -12.15 5.37
CA CYS A 37 -7.12 -12.97 5.85
C CYS A 37 -7.64 -13.94 6.93
N PHE A 38 -7.70 -15.23 6.57
CA PHE A 38 -8.23 -16.24 7.47
C PHE A 38 -7.21 -16.61 8.54
N ARG A 39 -7.71 -16.94 9.74
CA ARG A 39 -6.86 -17.48 10.80
C ARG A 39 -6.58 -18.95 10.53
N ALA A 40 -5.32 -19.36 10.62
CA ALA A 40 -4.93 -20.75 10.54
C ALA A 40 -5.49 -21.55 11.74
N ALA A 41 -5.95 -22.77 11.47
CA ALA A 41 -6.50 -23.65 12.51
C ALA A 41 -5.41 -24.24 13.43
N ARG A 42 -4.17 -24.30 12.92
CA ARG A 42 -2.98 -24.82 13.58
C ARG A 42 -1.74 -24.14 12.95
N PRO A 43 -0.56 -24.18 13.61
CA PRO A 43 0.67 -23.71 12.99
C PRO A 43 0.95 -24.45 11.67
N LEU A 44 1.31 -23.69 10.64
CA LEU A 44 1.62 -24.25 9.32
C LEU A 44 3.07 -24.76 9.26
N ASN A 45 3.27 -25.86 8.52
CA ASN A 45 4.59 -26.30 8.12
C ASN A 45 5.01 -25.55 6.85
N ILE A 46 6.13 -24.83 6.91
CA ILE A 46 6.60 -23.98 5.80
C ILE A 46 7.63 -24.75 4.98
N ASP A 47 7.17 -25.70 4.16
CA ASP A 47 8.01 -26.55 3.30
C ASP A 47 7.91 -26.22 1.80
N GLY A 48 7.18 -25.17 1.45
CA GLY A 48 6.97 -24.72 0.07
C GLY A 48 5.80 -25.39 -0.66
N LYS A 49 5.06 -26.31 -0.01
CA LYS A 49 3.86 -26.94 -0.60
C LYS A 49 2.60 -26.19 -0.20
N ILE A 50 1.73 -25.94 -1.17
CA ILE A 50 0.52 -25.12 -1.00
C ILE A 50 -0.77 -25.92 -1.20
N GLU A 51 -0.64 -27.23 -1.40
CA GLU A 51 -1.74 -28.19 -1.57
C GLU A 51 -2.31 -28.67 -0.23
N GLU A 52 -1.66 -28.33 0.88
CA GLU A 52 -2.13 -28.70 2.22
C GLU A 52 -3.50 -28.09 2.54
N LYS A 53 -4.27 -28.78 3.38
CA LYS A 53 -5.68 -28.44 3.65
C LYS A 53 -5.88 -27.00 4.12
N ASP A 54 -4.98 -26.48 4.94
CA ASP A 54 -5.05 -25.11 5.46
C ASP A 54 -4.91 -24.09 4.32
N TRP A 55 -4.02 -24.32 3.35
CA TRP A 55 -3.86 -23.47 2.16
C TRP A 55 -4.97 -23.66 1.13
N ALA A 56 -5.46 -24.89 0.96
CA ALA A 56 -6.45 -25.23 -0.07
C ALA A 56 -7.77 -24.45 0.07
N GLN A 57 -8.11 -24.03 1.29
CA GLN A 57 -9.37 -23.31 1.59
C GLN A 57 -9.23 -21.79 1.51
N VAL A 58 -8.01 -21.27 1.35
CA VAL A 58 -7.74 -19.83 1.32
C VAL A 58 -7.87 -19.34 -0.11
N PRO A 59 -8.68 -18.30 -0.37
CA PRO A 59 -8.78 -17.71 -1.71
C PRO A 59 -7.46 -17.06 -2.10
N TRP A 60 -7.15 -17.11 -3.39
CA TRP A 60 -6.07 -16.31 -3.97
C TRP A 60 -6.44 -14.81 -3.93
N THR A 61 -5.42 -13.95 -3.84
CA THR A 61 -5.57 -12.53 -4.19
C THR A 61 -5.91 -12.38 -5.67
N ALA A 62 -6.28 -11.16 -6.08
CA ALA A 62 -6.17 -10.80 -7.49
C ALA A 62 -4.71 -10.93 -7.95
N ASP A 63 -4.54 -11.05 -9.26
CA ASP A 63 -3.22 -11.03 -9.88
C ASP A 63 -2.55 -9.67 -9.64
N PHE A 64 -1.25 -9.71 -9.39
CA PHE A 64 -0.47 -8.50 -9.15
C PHE A 64 -0.38 -7.71 -10.45
N THR A 65 -0.55 -6.39 -10.35
CA THR A 65 -0.49 -5.46 -11.47
C THR A 65 0.64 -4.46 -11.24
N ASP A 66 0.98 -3.70 -12.29
CA ASP A 66 1.99 -2.64 -12.15
C ASP A 66 1.50 -1.56 -11.18
N ILE A 67 2.39 -1.05 -10.32
CA ILE A 67 2.07 -0.03 -9.32
C ILE A 67 1.74 1.34 -9.93
N GLU A 68 2.11 1.56 -11.19
CA GLU A 68 1.70 2.71 -12.00
C GLU A 68 0.34 2.49 -12.68
N GLY A 69 -0.31 1.35 -12.42
CA GLY A 69 -1.62 0.97 -12.94
C GLY A 69 -1.63 0.87 -14.46
N ASP A 70 -2.72 1.34 -15.07
CA ASP A 70 -2.93 1.28 -16.53
C ASP A 70 -1.93 2.08 -17.37
N LYS A 71 -0.99 2.80 -16.73
CA LYS A 71 0.11 3.48 -17.44
C LYS A 71 1.17 2.52 -17.97
N LYS A 72 1.19 1.29 -17.46
CA LYS A 72 2.12 0.24 -17.84
C LYS A 72 1.34 -0.96 -18.39
N PRO A 73 1.96 -1.77 -19.26
CA PRO A 73 1.35 -3.04 -19.66
C PRO A 73 1.18 -3.96 -18.45
N GLN A 74 0.24 -4.89 -18.55
CA GLN A 74 0.09 -5.96 -17.57
C GLN A 74 1.40 -6.77 -17.46
N PRO A 75 1.78 -7.24 -16.26
CA PRO A 75 2.92 -8.13 -16.09
C PRO A 75 2.84 -9.36 -17.00
N PHE A 76 3.97 -9.76 -17.58
CA PHE A 76 4.03 -10.90 -18.52
C PHE A 76 3.75 -12.24 -17.86
N TYR A 77 4.11 -12.39 -16.59
CA TYR A 77 3.93 -13.61 -15.82
C TYR A 77 3.00 -13.35 -14.66
N ARG A 78 2.09 -14.29 -14.40
CA ARG A 78 1.15 -14.15 -13.30
C ARG A 78 1.91 -14.24 -11.97
N THR A 79 1.55 -13.33 -11.06
CA THR A 79 1.93 -13.42 -9.65
C THR A 79 0.68 -13.20 -8.79
N ARG A 80 0.47 -14.07 -7.80
CA ARG A 80 -0.66 -13.99 -6.86
C ARG A 80 -0.29 -14.62 -5.52
N ALA A 81 -1.06 -14.33 -4.47
CA ALA A 81 -0.76 -14.81 -3.12
C ALA A 81 -1.97 -15.41 -2.39
N LYS A 82 -1.69 -16.28 -1.41
CA LYS A 82 -2.61 -16.67 -0.33
C LYS A 82 -2.04 -16.16 0.98
N ILE A 83 -2.93 -15.72 1.87
CA ILE A 83 -2.55 -15.09 3.13
C ILE A 83 -3.35 -15.70 4.28
N LEU A 84 -2.65 -16.13 5.32
CA LEU A 84 -3.16 -16.68 6.57
C LEU A 84 -2.46 -16.02 7.75
N TRP A 85 -3.02 -16.14 8.95
CA TRP A 85 -2.34 -15.69 10.18
C TRP A 85 -2.66 -16.59 11.38
N ASP A 86 -1.80 -16.58 12.39
CA ASP A 86 -2.08 -17.08 13.73
C ASP A 86 -1.55 -16.11 14.79
N ASP A 87 -1.57 -16.51 16.07
CA ASP A 87 -1.18 -15.61 17.16
C ASP A 87 0.31 -15.20 17.12
N THR A 88 1.14 -15.88 16.31
CA THR A 88 2.59 -15.67 16.25
C THR A 88 3.06 -15.18 14.88
N TYR A 89 2.41 -15.63 13.79
CA TYR A 89 2.90 -15.43 12.42
C TYR A 89 1.82 -14.95 11.46
N LEU A 90 2.26 -14.16 10.47
CA LEU A 90 1.56 -13.96 9.21
C LEU A 90 2.21 -14.88 8.17
N TYR A 91 1.40 -15.74 7.55
CA TYR A 91 1.84 -16.68 6.52
C TYR A 91 1.46 -16.16 5.14
N ILE A 92 2.42 -16.15 4.23
CA ILE A 92 2.23 -15.72 2.84
C ILE A 92 2.78 -16.80 1.92
N ALA A 93 1.91 -17.34 1.06
CA ALA A 93 2.30 -18.21 -0.03
C ALA A 93 2.13 -17.45 -1.35
N ALA A 94 3.20 -17.32 -2.13
CA ALA A 94 3.18 -16.66 -3.42
C ALA A 94 3.40 -17.68 -4.54
N GLU A 95 2.58 -17.59 -5.59
CA GLU A 95 2.77 -18.32 -6.84
C GLU A 95 3.29 -17.34 -7.89
N LEU A 96 4.43 -17.65 -8.48
CA LEU A 96 5.08 -16.87 -9.52
C LEU A 96 5.27 -17.77 -10.75
N GLU A 97 4.76 -17.32 -11.89
CA GLU A 97 5.09 -17.92 -13.17
C GLU A 97 6.44 -17.37 -13.67
N GLU A 98 7.22 -18.20 -14.36
CA GLU A 98 8.47 -17.82 -15.01
C GLU A 98 8.51 -18.44 -16.41
N GLY A 99 9.23 -17.80 -17.33
CA GLY A 99 9.47 -18.32 -18.67
C GLY A 99 10.48 -19.47 -18.67
N ASN A 100 10.32 -20.40 -19.62
CA ASN A 100 11.28 -21.49 -19.89
C ASN A 100 12.49 -21.04 -20.71
#